data_AF-A0A1S3I685-F1
#
_entry.id   AF-A0A1S3I685-F1
#
_cell.length_a   1.000
_cell.length_b   1.000
_cell.length_c   1.000
_cell.angle_alpha   90.00
_cell.angle_beta   90.00
_cell.angle_gamma   90.00
#
_symmetry.space_group_name_H-M   'P 1'
#
loop_
_entity.id
_entity.type
_entity.pdbx_description
1 polymer ?
#
loop_
_entity_poly.entity_id
_entity_poly.type
_entity_poly.pdbx_seq_one_letter_code
_entity_poly.pdbx_strand_id
1 'polypeptide(L)'
;MAPSSVLMLLLCNYIVHAYWSPAAHEIIDMTYAVSEDSLVWPGRERDGFRYKRIYRGPVDFGAGWLEDNDICRPEHQSTHMDAPAHFARGKWHVQDIPPHRFFGTAIKVDISAKADINPNSNLEVEDLMNWERINGKIPDGAILFVFTGWGKYINNRTAFFGYNGTGNARDSDGNSRLNFPAVAESAAKWLAENRRISAVGIDSPSIGPSKTALAHLPLSKNNIYMAEVVANLDKLPPKGYSVAMLPVKIKDGSGGPLRIIAFKTVQISPDPADVIDLTYPLDNNTVTWPGSASFELLVRRRGYTRLGNNTVWLESNDFCSPEHIGTHLDAPAHFIKGSWRIHQIPAHTLIGPAIRVDISKKAANNPDAVLTVKDLRDWEYENGRIPDNAMVFLYSGWGKYVNNYEKYFGTTNRTHWKNDQGQALVHFPGFSGEAAEWLVNNRKIIGVGTDARSVDAGQTTSLPAHVAFLGAKLLALESVANLDKLPPTGYTAFVFHMVHVDGSGAPTRLVAVKNSAISLKYHNIVKKMYARKYSRKYSRRFGF
;
A
#
# COMPACT_ATOMS: atom_id res chain seq x y z
N MET A 1 21.07 -21.62 42.48
CA MET A 1 20.55 -20.28 42.17
C MET A 1 19.96 -20.31 40.77
N ALA A 2 18.63 -20.32 40.63
CA ALA A 2 17.97 -20.27 39.32
C ALA A 2 18.01 -18.82 38.80
N PRO A 3 18.37 -18.56 37.53
CA PRO A 3 18.33 -17.20 37.01
C PRO A 3 16.88 -16.71 37.05
N SER A 4 16.71 -15.51 37.61
CA SER A 4 15.41 -14.93 37.94
C SER A 4 14.49 -14.87 36.72
N SER A 5 13.24 -15.30 36.92
CA SER A 5 12.14 -15.21 35.95
C SER A 5 11.84 -13.76 35.49
N VAL A 6 12.36 -12.76 36.20
CA VAL A 6 12.31 -11.34 35.84
C VAL A 6 13.28 -11.01 34.71
N LEU A 7 14.49 -11.58 34.70
CA LEU A 7 15.49 -11.37 33.64
C LEU A 7 15.02 -11.99 32.31
N MET A 8 14.34 -13.14 32.37
CA MET A 8 13.78 -13.81 31.19
C MET A 8 12.55 -13.08 30.61
N LEU A 9 11.74 -12.42 31.46
CA LEU A 9 10.64 -11.54 31.05
C LEU A 9 11.13 -10.21 30.46
N LEU A 10 12.23 -9.67 30.99
CA LEU A 10 12.91 -8.49 30.44
C LEU A 10 13.55 -8.80 29.08
N LEU A 11 14.24 -9.95 28.96
CA LEU A 11 14.80 -10.42 27.68
C LEU A 11 13.69 -10.73 26.65
N CYS A 12 12.57 -11.36 27.05
CA CYS A 12 11.42 -11.54 26.16
C CYS A 12 10.76 -10.22 25.74
N ASN A 13 10.65 -9.22 26.64
CA ASN A 13 10.10 -7.92 26.26
C ASN A 13 11.06 -7.11 25.37
N TYR A 14 12.38 -7.23 25.54
CA TYR A 14 13.37 -6.55 24.68
C TYR A 14 13.50 -7.20 23.30
N ILE A 15 13.43 -8.53 23.21
CA ILE A 15 13.62 -9.27 21.95
C ILE A 15 12.37 -9.21 21.06
N VAL A 16 11.17 -9.15 21.65
CA VAL A 16 9.89 -9.28 20.90
C VAL A 16 9.44 -7.97 20.22
N HIS A 17 9.95 -6.80 20.62
CA HIS A 17 9.68 -5.53 19.92
C HIS A 17 10.71 -5.23 18.82
N ALA A 18 11.76 -6.05 18.68
CA ALA A 18 12.94 -5.59 17.96
C ALA A 18 12.67 -5.51 16.44
N TYR A 19 12.19 -6.58 15.79
CA TYR A 19 12.19 -6.67 14.32
C TYR A 19 11.13 -7.68 13.83
N TRP A 20 9.94 -7.21 13.44
CA TRP A 20 8.87 -8.09 12.91
C TRP A 20 8.80 -8.03 11.39
N SER A 21 8.61 -9.20 10.78
CA SER A 21 8.27 -9.41 9.37
C SER A 21 7.33 -10.62 9.29
N PRO A 22 6.24 -10.59 8.49
CA PRO A 22 5.34 -11.72 8.37
C PRO A 22 5.96 -12.87 7.55
N ALA A 23 5.61 -14.11 7.89
CA ALA A 23 5.81 -15.25 7.01
C ALA A 23 4.65 -15.38 6.00
N ALA A 24 4.89 -16.06 4.87
CA ALA A 24 3.89 -16.23 3.80
C ALA A 24 2.53 -16.79 4.28
N HIS A 25 2.55 -17.74 5.22
CA HIS A 25 1.34 -18.38 5.76
C HIS A 25 0.64 -17.55 6.85
N GLU A 26 1.21 -16.41 7.27
CA GLU A 26 0.65 -15.52 8.28
C GLU A 26 -0.17 -14.38 7.68
N ILE A 27 -0.19 -14.25 6.36
CA ILE A 27 -0.86 -13.16 5.65
C ILE A 27 -1.94 -13.66 4.70
N ILE A 28 -2.91 -12.80 4.45
CA ILE A 28 -3.88 -12.94 3.37
C ILE A 28 -3.73 -11.70 2.51
N ASP A 29 -3.30 -11.89 1.27
CA ASP A 29 -3.33 -10.85 0.25
C ASP A 29 -4.76 -10.74 -0.29
N MET A 30 -5.40 -9.59 -0.10
CA MET A 30 -6.82 -9.36 -0.38
C MET A 30 -7.02 -8.44 -1.59
N THR A 31 -6.13 -8.56 -2.58
CA THR A 31 -6.08 -7.66 -3.75
C THR A 31 -6.01 -8.45 -5.05
N TYR A 32 -6.84 -8.08 -6.03
CA TYR A 32 -6.73 -8.57 -7.40
C TYR A 32 -5.66 -7.79 -8.17
N ALA A 33 -4.83 -8.48 -8.95
CA ALA A 33 -3.98 -7.83 -9.93
C ALA A 33 -4.85 -7.25 -11.05
N VAL A 34 -4.57 -6.03 -11.48
CA VAL A 34 -5.26 -5.41 -12.63
C VAL A 34 -4.56 -5.76 -13.94
N SER A 35 -5.33 -6.02 -14.98
CA SER A 35 -4.91 -6.29 -16.35
C SER A 35 -5.90 -5.64 -17.32
N GLU A 36 -5.62 -5.70 -18.63
CA GLU A 36 -6.54 -5.18 -19.66
C GLU A 36 -7.89 -5.90 -19.66
N ASP A 37 -7.94 -7.15 -19.17
CA ASP A 37 -9.17 -7.94 -19.03
C ASP A 37 -9.93 -7.68 -17.72
N SER A 38 -9.35 -6.91 -16.80
CA SER A 38 -9.98 -6.63 -15.51
C SER A 38 -11.26 -5.83 -15.68
N LEU A 39 -12.30 -6.22 -14.94
CA LEU A 39 -13.61 -5.59 -15.03
C LEU A 39 -13.56 -4.09 -14.76
N VAL A 40 -14.25 -3.34 -15.62
CA VAL A 40 -14.45 -1.90 -15.52
C VAL A 40 -15.93 -1.61 -15.33
N TRP A 41 -16.26 -0.56 -14.57
CA TRP A 41 -17.64 -0.11 -14.39
C TRP A 41 -18.39 0.02 -15.74
N PRO A 42 -19.65 -0.42 -15.84
CA PRO A 42 -20.44 -0.27 -17.07
C PRO A 42 -20.55 1.17 -17.58
N GLY A 43 -20.25 1.35 -18.87
CA GLY A 43 -20.16 2.66 -19.51
C GLY A 43 -18.77 3.29 -19.51
N ARG A 44 -17.78 2.61 -18.92
CA ARG A 44 -16.38 3.03 -18.86
C ARG A 44 -15.45 2.04 -19.58
N GLU A 45 -15.99 1.19 -20.46
CA GLU A 45 -15.24 0.09 -21.10
C GLU A 45 -14.00 0.57 -21.88
N ARG A 46 -14.01 1.80 -22.40
CA ARG A 46 -12.87 2.39 -23.13
C ARG A 46 -11.79 3.00 -22.22
N ASP A 47 -12.10 3.17 -20.94
CA ASP A 47 -11.22 3.82 -19.96
C ASP A 47 -10.51 2.81 -19.04
N GLY A 48 -10.71 1.51 -19.25
CA GLY A 48 -10.07 0.48 -18.43
C GLY A 48 -8.55 0.53 -18.43
N PHE A 49 -7.95 -0.21 -17.48
CA PHE A 49 -6.52 -0.42 -17.41
C PHE A 49 -5.95 -0.80 -18.78
N ARG A 50 -4.94 -0.04 -19.19
CA ARG A 50 -4.12 -0.28 -20.37
C ARG A 50 -2.70 0.10 -20.03
N TYR A 51 -1.76 -0.53 -20.71
CA TYR A 51 -0.36 -0.14 -20.63
C TYR A 51 0.23 0.02 -22.02
N LYS A 52 1.18 0.94 -22.15
CA LYS A 52 2.01 1.11 -23.33
C LYS A 52 3.40 0.62 -22.97
N ARG A 53 3.85 -0.43 -23.66
CA ARG A 53 5.23 -0.90 -23.53
C ARG A 53 6.18 0.16 -24.09
N ILE A 54 7.02 0.71 -23.23
CA ILE A 54 8.06 1.66 -23.63
C ILE A 54 9.28 0.90 -24.10
N TYR A 55 9.67 -0.13 -23.35
CA TYR A 55 10.80 -0.96 -23.70
C TYR A 55 10.71 -2.36 -23.10
N ARG A 56 11.21 -3.37 -23.81
CA ARG A 56 11.43 -4.75 -23.29
C ARG A 56 12.49 -5.41 -24.16
N GLY A 57 13.71 -5.50 -23.67
CA GLY A 57 14.80 -6.02 -24.50
C GLY A 57 16.20 -5.85 -23.92
N PRO A 58 17.22 -6.29 -24.68
CA PRO A 58 18.61 -6.08 -24.33
C PRO A 58 19.03 -4.63 -24.54
N VAL A 59 19.71 -4.03 -23.56
CA VAL A 59 20.27 -2.67 -23.64
C VAL A 59 21.79 -2.69 -23.54
N ASP A 60 22.45 -1.71 -24.16
CA ASP A 60 23.92 -1.60 -24.18
C ASP A 60 24.51 -0.87 -22.95
N PHE A 61 23.69 -0.63 -21.93
CA PHE A 61 24.09 0.00 -20.67
C PHE A 61 23.58 -0.82 -19.49
N GLY A 62 24.05 -0.49 -18.29
CA GLY A 62 23.43 -1.00 -17.07
C GLY A 62 23.49 -2.52 -16.98
N ALA A 63 22.32 -3.09 -16.68
CA ALA A 63 22.08 -4.52 -16.48
C ALA A 63 22.04 -5.39 -17.74
N GLY A 64 22.18 -4.81 -18.94
CA GLY A 64 22.07 -5.56 -20.20
C GLY A 64 20.63 -5.95 -20.59
N TRP A 65 19.63 -5.63 -19.77
CA TRP A 65 18.20 -5.84 -20.05
C TRP A 65 17.38 -4.72 -19.40
N LEU A 66 16.29 -4.29 -20.03
CA LEU A 66 15.35 -3.32 -19.46
C LEU A 66 13.92 -3.75 -19.78
N GLU A 67 13.01 -3.60 -18.81
CA GLU A 67 11.56 -3.55 -19.00
C GLU A 67 11.02 -2.22 -18.47
N ASP A 68 10.14 -1.58 -19.23
CA ASP A 68 9.48 -0.34 -18.83
C ASP A 68 8.13 -0.20 -19.56
N ASN A 69 7.10 0.24 -18.83
CA ASN A 69 5.79 0.57 -19.39
C ASN A 69 5.23 1.87 -18.79
N ASP A 70 4.41 2.55 -19.58
CA ASP A 70 3.47 3.56 -19.10
C ASP A 70 2.10 2.89 -18.88
N ILE A 71 1.38 3.26 -17.83
CA ILE A 71 0.06 2.76 -17.48
C ILE A 71 -0.99 3.87 -17.55
N CYS A 72 -2.22 3.52 -17.91
CA CYS A 72 -3.39 4.39 -17.78
C CYS A 72 -4.58 3.59 -17.24
N ARG A 73 -5.36 4.18 -16.32
CA ARG A 73 -6.53 3.52 -15.72
C ARG A 73 -7.44 4.49 -14.98
N PRO A 74 -8.69 4.08 -14.66
CA PRO A 74 -9.50 4.76 -13.68
C PRO A 74 -8.91 4.58 -12.28
N GLU A 75 -9.11 5.59 -11.42
CA GLU A 75 -8.86 5.47 -9.98
C GLU A 75 -9.67 4.31 -9.38
N HIS A 76 -10.91 4.16 -9.87
CA HIS A 76 -11.93 3.24 -9.36
C HIS A 76 -12.08 2.00 -10.25
N GLN A 77 -11.08 1.10 -10.22
CA GLN A 77 -11.10 -0.15 -11.00
C GLN A 77 -10.41 -1.28 -10.24
N SER A 78 -10.97 -2.50 -10.32
CA SER A 78 -10.49 -3.69 -9.59
C SER A 78 -10.45 -3.40 -8.08
N THR A 79 -9.58 -4.05 -7.31
CA THR A 79 -9.38 -3.69 -5.90
C THR A 79 -8.85 -2.25 -5.81
N HIS A 80 -9.67 -1.35 -5.28
CA HIS A 80 -9.37 0.08 -5.21
C HIS A 80 -9.92 0.71 -3.93
N MET A 81 -9.47 1.93 -3.66
CA MET A 81 -9.99 2.78 -2.59
C MET A 81 -10.91 3.85 -3.16
N ASP A 82 -12.02 4.11 -2.46
CA ASP A 82 -12.75 5.37 -2.58
C ASP A 82 -12.34 6.29 -1.43
N ALA A 83 -11.79 7.45 -1.77
CA ALA A 83 -11.55 8.49 -0.80
C ALA A 83 -12.88 9.17 -0.42
N PRO A 84 -13.01 9.75 0.78
CA PRO A 84 -14.19 10.51 1.16
C PRO A 84 -14.63 11.58 0.15
N ALA A 85 -13.69 12.22 -0.57
CA ALA A 85 -13.98 13.17 -1.62
C ALA A 85 -14.80 12.60 -2.80
N HIS A 86 -14.76 11.27 -3.02
CA HIS A 86 -15.49 10.58 -4.08
C HIS A 86 -16.98 10.96 -4.09
N PHE A 87 -17.63 10.99 -2.92
CA PHE A 87 -19.07 11.27 -2.77
C PHE A 87 -19.41 12.46 -1.86
N ALA A 88 -18.42 13.11 -1.26
CA ALA A 88 -18.64 14.24 -0.36
C ALA A 88 -17.67 15.40 -0.62
N ARG A 89 -18.23 16.55 -1.04
CA ARG A 89 -17.47 17.77 -1.31
C ARG A 89 -16.71 18.23 -0.07
N GLY A 90 -15.44 18.61 -0.25
CA GLY A 90 -14.60 19.15 0.83
C GLY A 90 -14.18 18.13 1.88
N LYS A 91 -14.25 16.84 1.55
CA LYS A 91 -13.71 15.75 2.35
C LYS A 91 -12.36 15.30 1.79
N TRP A 92 -11.71 14.38 2.48
CA TRP A 92 -10.36 13.95 2.15
C TRP A 92 -10.28 13.30 0.76
N HIS A 93 -9.34 13.77 -0.05
CA HIS A 93 -8.80 13.00 -1.17
C HIS A 93 -7.78 11.99 -0.65
N VAL A 94 -7.30 11.09 -1.51
CA VAL A 94 -6.40 9.99 -1.11
C VAL A 94 -5.15 10.49 -0.36
N GLN A 95 -4.58 11.63 -0.76
CA GLN A 95 -3.40 12.19 -0.13
C GLN A 95 -3.65 12.75 1.27
N ASP A 96 -4.88 13.14 1.58
CA ASP A 96 -5.24 13.80 2.85
C ASP A 96 -5.60 12.81 3.96
N ILE A 97 -5.86 11.54 3.61
CA ILE A 97 -6.18 10.51 4.58
C ILE A 97 -4.98 10.28 5.50
N PRO A 98 -5.13 10.45 6.83
CA PRO A 98 -4.03 10.25 7.76
C PRO A 98 -3.50 8.80 7.71
N PRO A 99 -2.19 8.59 7.53
CA PRO A 99 -1.61 7.26 7.30
C PRO A 99 -1.91 6.20 8.36
N HIS A 100 -2.03 6.61 9.64
CA HIS A 100 -2.37 5.69 10.73
C HIS A 100 -3.74 5.02 10.55
N ARG A 101 -4.67 5.66 9.82
CA ARG A 101 -6.00 5.10 9.57
C ARG A 101 -6.00 3.95 8.57
N PHE A 102 -4.92 3.76 7.81
CA PHE A 102 -4.75 2.61 6.91
C PHE A 102 -4.48 1.29 7.64
N PHE A 103 -4.30 1.34 8.95
CA PHE A 103 -4.05 0.19 9.80
C PHE A 103 -5.19 0.03 10.81
N GLY A 104 -5.54 -1.21 11.11
CA GLY A 104 -6.52 -1.47 12.16
C GLY A 104 -6.84 -2.94 12.37
N THR A 105 -7.75 -3.19 13.31
CA THR A 105 -8.34 -4.53 13.47
C THR A 105 -9.24 -4.83 12.28
N ALA A 106 -9.00 -5.95 11.60
CA ALA A 106 -9.90 -6.44 10.57
C ALA A 106 -11.09 -7.16 11.20
N ILE A 107 -12.29 -6.78 10.78
CA ILE A 107 -13.52 -7.51 11.11
C ILE A 107 -14.22 -7.92 9.82
N LYS A 108 -14.85 -9.10 9.81
CA LYS A 108 -15.66 -9.56 8.68
C LYS A 108 -17.10 -9.77 9.11
N VAL A 109 -18.03 -9.13 8.43
CA VAL A 109 -19.47 -9.38 8.52
C VAL A 109 -19.90 -10.15 7.28
N ASP A 110 -20.49 -11.31 7.47
CA ASP A 110 -20.81 -12.25 6.39
C ASP A 110 -22.30 -12.17 6.05
N ILE A 111 -22.60 -11.80 4.80
CA ILE A 111 -23.95 -11.81 4.23
C ILE A 111 -24.03 -12.69 2.97
N SER A 112 -23.03 -13.53 2.73
CA SER A 112 -22.90 -14.31 1.50
C SER A 112 -24.12 -15.21 1.22
N ALA A 113 -24.65 -15.87 2.26
CA ALA A 113 -25.87 -16.66 2.14
C ALA A 113 -27.10 -15.82 1.72
N LYS A 114 -27.21 -14.56 2.16
CA LYS A 114 -28.28 -13.64 1.73
C LYS A 114 -28.09 -13.21 0.28
N ALA A 115 -26.85 -12.93 -0.11
CA ALA A 115 -26.48 -12.52 -1.47
C ALA A 115 -26.69 -13.65 -2.49
N ASP A 116 -26.47 -14.91 -2.09
CA ASP A 116 -26.70 -16.09 -2.94
C ASP A 116 -28.19 -16.31 -3.25
N ILE A 117 -29.07 -15.97 -2.31
CA ILE A 117 -30.53 -16.07 -2.51
C ILE A 117 -31.04 -14.90 -3.36
N ASN A 118 -30.59 -13.69 -3.07
CA ASN A 118 -31.00 -12.48 -3.78
C ASN A 118 -29.78 -11.59 -4.05
N PRO A 119 -29.44 -11.35 -5.33
CA PRO A 119 -28.28 -10.55 -5.71
C PRO A 119 -28.41 -9.08 -5.32
N ASN A 120 -29.57 -8.60 -4.88
CA ASN A 120 -29.76 -7.23 -4.37
C ASN A 120 -29.82 -7.16 -2.83
N SER A 121 -29.53 -8.25 -2.13
CA SER A 121 -29.41 -8.26 -0.67
C SER A 121 -28.30 -7.33 -0.21
N ASN A 122 -28.56 -6.51 0.80
CA ASN A 122 -27.57 -5.62 1.37
C ASN A 122 -27.25 -6.00 2.82
N LEU A 123 -26.10 -5.54 3.30
CA LEU A 123 -25.79 -5.52 4.73
C LEU A 123 -26.76 -4.57 5.42
N GLU A 124 -27.54 -5.07 6.37
CA GLU A 124 -28.49 -4.29 7.15
C GLU A 124 -27.96 -3.97 8.56
N VAL A 125 -28.60 -3.01 9.23
CA VAL A 125 -28.27 -2.65 10.64
C VAL A 125 -28.39 -3.88 11.56
N GLU A 126 -29.38 -4.74 11.31
CA GLU A 126 -29.60 -5.96 12.08
C GLU A 126 -28.42 -6.94 11.96
N ASP A 127 -27.78 -7.04 10.79
CA ASP A 127 -26.61 -7.90 10.58
C ASP A 127 -25.42 -7.42 11.44
N LEU A 128 -25.23 -6.09 11.53
CA LEU A 128 -24.22 -5.47 12.37
C LEU A 128 -24.48 -5.72 13.86
N MET A 129 -25.73 -5.53 14.31
CA MET A 129 -26.13 -5.79 15.69
C MET A 129 -25.97 -7.26 16.07
N ASN A 130 -26.36 -8.17 15.17
CA ASN A 130 -26.19 -9.61 15.36
C ASN A 130 -24.71 -9.98 15.41
N TRP A 131 -23.89 -9.40 14.55
CA TRP A 131 -22.45 -9.61 14.60
C TRP A 131 -21.88 -9.17 15.94
N GLU A 132 -22.25 -7.99 16.45
CA GLU A 132 -21.75 -7.50 17.75
C GLU A 132 -22.27 -8.30 18.95
N ARG A 133 -23.49 -8.85 18.86
CA ARG A 133 -24.03 -9.75 19.88
C ARG A 133 -23.18 -11.01 20.03
N ILE A 134 -22.61 -11.51 18.93
CA ILE A 134 -21.76 -12.71 18.90
C ILE A 134 -20.30 -12.38 19.20
N ASN A 135 -19.80 -11.29 18.62
CA ASN A 135 -18.38 -10.98 18.52
C ASN A 135 -17.93 -9.85 19.47
N GLY A 136 -18.85 -9.22 20.19
CA GLY A 136 -18.64 -8.00 20.94
C GLY A 136 -18.60 -6.75 20.05
N LYS A 137 -18.59 -5.58 20.69
CA LYS A 137 -18.59 -4.28 20.01
C LYS A 137 -17.48 -4.19 18.95
N ILE A 138 -17.79 -3.60 17.81
CA ILE A 138 -16.83 -3.23 16.77
C ILE A 138 -15.79 -2.27 17.39
N PRO A 139 -14.48 -2.62 17.37
CA PRO A 139 -13.45 -1.77 17.94
C PRO A 139 -13.34 -0.42 17.24
N ASP A 140 -12.93 0.62 17.98
CA ASP A 140 -12.53 1.88 17.36
C ASP A 140 -11.29 1.67 16.48
N GLY A 141 -11.20 2.42 15.38
CA GLY A 141 -10.16 2.28 14.37
C GLY A 141 -10.26 0.99 13.54
N ALA A 142 -11.29 0.16 13.73
CA ALA A 142 -11.44 -1.06 12.96
C ALA A 142 -11.68 -0.77 11.46
N ILE A 143 -11.30 -1.76 10.65
CA ILE A 143 -11.60 -1.82 9.22
C ILE A 143 -12.60 -2.95 9.04
N LEU A 144 -13.80 -2.59 8.59
CA LEU A 144 -14.93 -3.51 8.46
C LEU A 144 -15.01 -4.05 7.04
N PHE A 145 -14.90 -5.35 6.88
CA PHE A 145 -15.13 -6.03 5.61
C PHE A 145 -16.53 -6.65 5.57
N VAL A 146 -17.25 -6.42 4.49
CA VAL A 146 -18.52 -7.06 4.17
C VAL A 146 -18.23 -8.15 3.16
N PHE A 147 -18.44 -9.40 3.56
CA PHE A 147 -18.27 -10.54 2.68
C PHE A 147 -19.61 -10.96 2.11
N THR A 148 -19.72 -10.86 0.80
CA THR A 148 -20.91 -11.17 0.03
C THR A 148 -20.76 -12.45 -0.81
N GLY A 149 -19.54 -12.98 -0.92
CA GLY A 149 -19.25 -14.13 -1.79
C GLY A 149 -19.21 -13.77 -3.28
N TRP A 150 -19.27 -12.48 -3.62
CA TRP A 150 -19.43 -12.00 -5.00
C TRP A 150 -18.17 -12.12 -5.84
N GLY A 151 -17.00 -12.24 -5.20
CA GLY A 151 -15.71 -12.47 -5.87
C GLY A 151 -15.71 -13.67 -6.83
N LYS A 152 -16.61 -14.65 -6.68
CA LYS A 152 -16.78 -15.77 -7.62
C LYS A 152 -17.15 -15.33 -9.04
N TYR A 153 -17.70 -14.13 -9.21
CA TYR A 153 -18.09 -13.58 -10.51
C TYR A 153 -17.04 -12.66 -11.14
N ILE A 154 -15.87 -12.47 -10.52
CA ILE A 154 -14.86 -11.48 -10.97
C ILE A 154 -14.39 -11.67 -12.42
N ASN A 155 -14.48 -12.88 -12.96
CA ASN A 155 -14.11 -13.21 -14.35
C ASN A 155 -15.33 -13.27 -15.30
N ASN A 156 -16.52 -12.87 -14.85
CA ASN A 156 -17.74 -12.87 -15.64
C ASN A 156 -18.46 -11.52 -15.47
N ARG A 157 -18.25 -10.61 -16.44
CA ARG A 157 -18.82 -9.26 -16.44
C ARG A 157 -20.32 -9.24 -16.17
N THR A 158 -21.08 -10.06 -16.90
CA THR A 158 -22.53 -10.07 -16.84
C THR A 158 -23.03 -10.52 -15.48
N ALA A 159 -22.42 -11.56 -14.91
CA ALA A 159 -22.76 -12.03 -13.57
C ALA A 159 -22.30 -11.06 -12.48
N PHE A 160 -21.12 -10.45 -12.61
CA PHE A 160 -20.54 -9.54 -11.62
C PHE A 160 -21.37 -8.26 -11.47
N PHE A 161 -21.84 -7.70 -12.58
CA PHE A 161 -22.66 -6.47 -12.55
C PHE A 161 -24.17 -6.74 -12.56
N GLY A 162 -24.59 -7.98 -12.82
CA GLY A 162 -25.98 -8.32 -13.06
C GLY A 162 -26.57 -7.60 -14.29
N TYR A 163 -25.73 -7.28 -15.27
CA TYR A 163 -26.07 -6.49 -16.46
C TYR A 163 -25.27 -6.96 -17.69
N ASN A 164 -25.98 -7.27 -18.78
CA ASN A 164 -25.39 -7.83 -20.00
C ASN A 164 -25.13 -6.80 -21.12
N GLY A 165 -25.43 -5.51 -20.88
CA GLY A 165 -25.23 -4.49 -21.90
C GLY A 165 -23.83 -3.88 -21.88
N THR A 166 -23.47 -3.22 -22.97
CA THR A 166 -22.33 -2.31 -23.06
C THR A 166 -22.82 -0.87 -22.90
N GLY A 167 -22.06 -0.02 -22.22
CA GLY A 167 -22.47 1.38 -22.02
C GLY A 167 -23.15 1.65 -20.67
N ASN A 168 -23.81 2.81 -20.55
CA ASN A 168 -24.40 3.26 -19.30
C ASN A 168 -25.47 2.26 -18.81
N ALA A 169 -25.24 1.66 -17.64
CA ALA A 169 -26.15 0.70 -17.03
C ALA A 169 -27.37 1.37 -16.37
N ARG A 170 -28.04 2.25 -17.12
CA ARG A 170 -29.28 2.92 -16.72
C ARG A 170 -30.38 2.73 -17.76
N ASP A 171 -31.62 2.76 -17.31
CA ASP A 171 -32.79 2.83 -18.20
C ASP A 171 -33.11 4.26 -18.63
N SER A 172 -34.18 4.41 -19.43
CA SER A 172 -34.65 5.70 -19.95
C SER A 172 -35.04 6.69 -18.85
N ASP A 173 -35.42 6.17 -17.68
CA ASP A 173 -35.83 6.96 -16.51
C ASP A 173 -34.63 7.26 -15.59
N GLY A 174 -33.43 6.79 -15.95
CA GLY A 174 -32.20 7.00 -15.21
C GLY A 174 -32.01 6.06 -14.01
N ASN A 175 -32.84 5.02 -13.87
CA ASN A 175 -32.68 4.00 -12.83
C ASN A 175 -31.57 3.01 -13.21
N SER A 176 -30.83 2.54 -12.21
CA SER A 176 -29.74 1.58 -12.44
C SER A 176 -30.27 0.19 -12.80
N ARG A 177 -29.65 -0.39 -13.83
CA ARG A 177 -29.90 -1.76 -14.32
C ARG A 177 -29.02 -2.81 -13.66
N LEU A 178 -28.10 -2.39 -12.79
CA LEU A 178 -27.13 -3.26 -12.11
C LEU A 178 -27.82 -4.07 -11.00
N ASN A 179 -27.30 -5.27 -10.71
CA ASN A 179 -27.77 -6.11 -9.61
C ASN A 179 -26.56 -6.80 -8.94
N PHE A 180 -26.25 -6.40 -7.71
CA PHE A 180 -25.17 -6.95 -6.89
C PHE A 180 -25.40 -6.54 -5.42
N PRO A 181 -24.88 -7.33 -4.45
CA PRO A 181 -25.05 -7.08 -3.03
C PRO A 181 -24.15 -5.93 -2.58
N ALA A 182 -24.59 -5.17 -1.59
CA ALA A 182 -23.85 -4.00 -1.12
C ALA A 182 -24.10 -3.72 0.37
N VAL A 183 -23.80 -2.50 0.83
CA VAL A 183 -24.17 -1.99 2.15
C VAL A 183 -25.42 -1.14 2.04
N ALA A 184 -26.43 -1.39 2.89
CA ALA A 184 -27.62 -0.55 2.92
C ALA A 184 -27.27 0.87 3.41
N GLU A 185 -27.98 1.89 2.91
CA GLU A 185 -27.76 3.27 3.35
C GLU A 185 -27.97 3.43 4.87
N SER A 186 -28.97 2.75 5.42
CA SER A 186 -29.26 2.68 6.86
C SER A 186 -28.09 2.09 7.66
N ALA A 187 -27.48 1.00 7.18
CA ALA A 187 -26.33 0.36 7.81
C ALA A 187 -25.08 1.25 7.73
N ALA A 188 -24.82 1.87 6.59
CA ALA A 188 -23.73 2.81 6.40
C ALA A 188 -23.86 4.05 7.32
N LYS A 189 -25.08 4.60 7.43
CA LYS A 189 -25.42 5.66 8.38
C LYS A 189 -25.20 5.22 9.83
N TRP A 190 -25.69 4.04 10.20
CA TRP A 190 -25.52 3.52 11.54
C TRP A 190 -24.04 3.35 11.90
N LEU A 191 -23.22 2.80 11.00
CA LEU A 191 -21.78 2.68 11.20
C LEU A 191 -21.13 4.04 11.41
N ALA A 192 -21.45 5.02 10.57
CA ALA A 192 -20.88 6.36 10.64
C ALA A 192 -21.26 7.12 11.92
N GLU A 193 -22.48 6.93 12.43
CA GLU A 193 -22.98 7.63 13.61
C GLU A 193 -22.62 6.92 14.93
N ASN A 194 -22.49 5.59 14.91
CA ASN A 194 -22.39 4.79 16.13
C ASN A 194 -21.01 4.15 16.34
N ARG A 195 -20.15 4.08 15.33
CA ARG A 195 -18.83 3.44 15.42
C ARG A 195 -17.74 4.35 14.88
N ARG A 196 -16.55 4.29 15.48
CA ARG A 196 -15.38 5.06 15.04
C ARG A 196 -14.47 4.20 14.18
N ILE A 197 -15.00 3.64 13.10
CA ILE A 197 -14.22 2.82 12.17
C ILE A 197 -13.36 3.69 11.24
N SER A 198 -12.29 3.11 10.71
CA SER A 198 -11.46 3.75 9.69
C SER A 198 -12.06 3.62 8.30
N ALA A 199 -12.57 2.43 7.98
CA ALA A 199 -13.02 2.10 6.63
C ALA A 199 -14.05 0.97 6.58
N VAL A 200 -14.72 0.88 5.43
CA VAL A 200 -15.54 -0.27 5.03
C VAL A 200 -15.04 -0.84 3.71
N GLY A 201 -14.76 -2.14 3.65
CA GLY A 201 -14.39 -2.88 2.44
C GLY A 201 -15.47 -3.87 2.02
N ILE A 202 -15.60 -4.15 0.72
CA ILE A 202 -16.56 -5.14 0.18
C ILE A 202 -15.97 -5.89 -1.02
N ASP A 203 -16.35 -7.16 -1.21
CA ASP A 203 -15.94 -7.99 -2.37
C ASP A 203 -16.83 -7.84 -3.61
N SER A 204 -17.85 -6.98 -3.55
CA SER A 204 -18.78 -6.70 -4.64
C SER A 204 -18.34 -5.46 -5.45
N PRO A 205 -19.02 -5.15 -6.57
CA PRO A 205 -18.64 -4.05 -7.47
C PRO A 205 -18.76 -2.66 -6.85
N SER A 206 -19.56 -2.50 -5.79
CA SER A 206 -19.65 -1.23 -5.08
C SER A 206 -20.10 -1.36 -3.63
N ILE A 207 -19.64 -0.44 -2.77
CA ILE A 207 -20.08 -0.31 -1.38
C ILE A 207 -21.56 0.04 -1.28
N GLY A 208 -22.09 0.78 -2.26
CA GLY A 208 -23.47 1.25 -2.25
C GLY A 208 -24.43 0.32 -3.01
N PRO A 209 -25.73 0.29 -2.64
CA PRO A 209 -26.69 -0.59 -3.29
C PRO A 209 -26.72 -0.34 -4.80
N SER A 210 -26.78 -1.43 -5.58
CA SER A 210 -26.74 -1.42 -7.05
C SER A 210 -27.69 -0.40 -7.69
N LYS A 211 -28.80 -0.08 -7.01
CA LYS A 211 -29.83 0.86 -7.47
C LYS A 211 -29.56 2.33 -7.16
N THR A 212 -28.83 2.63 -6.09
CA THR A 212 -28.78 4.00 -5.54
C THR A 212 -27.38 4.51 -5.23
N ALA A 213 -26.43 3.63 -4.95
CA ALA A 213 -25.09 3.93 -4.43
C ALA A 213 -25.07 4.76 -3.13
N LEU A 214 -26.20 4.91 -2.42
CA LEU A 214 -26.32 5.93 -1.36
C LEU A 214 -25.52 5.64 -0.08
N ALA A 215 -25.09 4.40 0.17
CA ALA A 215 -24.21 4.11 1.31
C ALA A 215 -22.87 4.84 1.26
N HIS A 216 -22.44 5.34 0.10
CA HIS A 216 -21.25 6.19 0.03
C HIS A 216 -21.41 7.48 0.85
N LEU A 217 -22.59 8.12 0.79
CA LEU A 217 -22.81 9.45 1.36
C LEU A 217 -22.55 9.51 2.88
N PRO A 218 -23.17 8.67 3.73
CA PRO A 218 -22.92 8.73 5.17
C PRO A 218 -21.47 8.40 5.53
N LEU A 219 -20.81 7.48 4.82
CA LEU A 219 -19.41 7.10 5.06
C LEU A 219 -18.47 8.26 4.67
N SER A 220 -18.58 8.76 3.43
CA SER A 220 -17.78 9.87 2.92
C SER A 220 -17.95 11.15 3.74
N LYS A 221 -19.18 11.50 4.15
CA LYS A 221 -19.42 12.68 5.00
C LYS A 221 -18.70 12.60 6.35
N ASN A 222 -18.43 11.40 6.85
CA ASN A 222 -17.75 11.15 8.11
C ASN A 222 -16.26 10.78 7.95
N ASN A 223 -15.68 11.02 6.77
CA ASN A 223 -14.30 10.67 6.45
C ASN A 223 -13.99 9.19 6.72
N ILE A 224 -14.95 8.29 6.49
CA ILE A 224 -14.73 6.86 6.45
C ILE A 224 -14.47 6.53 4.98
N TYR A 225 -13.27 6.03 4.68
CA TYR A 225 -12.92 5.65 3.30
C TYR A 225 -13.40 4.24 3.01
N MET A 226 -13.47 3.88 1.72
CA MET A 226 -14.00 2.58 1.30
C MET A 226 -13.01 1.80 0.48
N ALA A 227 -13.22 0.49 0.39
CA ALA A 227 -12.57 -0.36 -0.58
C ALA A 227 -13.58 -1.27 -1.28
N GLU A 228 -13.52 -1.32 -2.60
CA GLU A 228 -14.42 -2.13 -3.41
C GLU A 228 -13.62 -3.23 -4.12
N VAL A 229 -14.29 -4.31 -4.51
CA VAL A 229 -13.69 -5.46 -5.20
C VAL A 229 -12.52 -6.07 -4.41
N VAL A 230 -12.69 -6.25 -3.10
CA VAL A 230 -11.69 -6.87 -2.23
C VAL A 230 -11.59 -8.38 -2.48
N ALA A 231 -10.38 -8.89 -2.74
CA ALA A 231 -10.16 -10.30 -3.00
C ALA A 231 -10.09 -11.13 -1.71
N ASN A 232 -10.29 -12.45 -1.81
CA ASN A 232 -9.97 -13.42 -0.75
C ASN A 232 -10.66 -13.17 0.62
N LEU A 233 -11.79 -12.47 0.66
CA LEU A 233 -12.54 -12.24 1.91
C LEU A 233 -13.13 -13.54 2.51
N ASP A 234 -13.28 -14.59 1.71
CA ASP A 234 -13.64 -15.94 2.16
C ASP A 234 -12.60 -16.51 3.15
N LYS A 235 -11.32 -16.15 2.98
CA LYS A 235 -10.20 -16.61 3.83
C LYS A 235 -10.09 -15.85 5.15
N LEU A 236 -10.72 -14.67 5.26
CA LEU A 236 -10.69 -13.84 6.47
C LEU A 236 -11.76 -14.35 7.47
N PRO A 237 -11.43 -14.67 8.73
CA PRO A 237 -12.43 -14.99 9.74
C PRO A 237 -13.15 -13.72 10.27
N PRO A 238 -14.26 -13.87 11.02
CA PRO A 238 -15.00 -12.72 11.58
C PRO A 238 -14.15 -11.75 12.41
N LYS A 239 -13.17 -12.26 13.17
CA LYS A 239 -12.21 -11.49 13.97
C LYS A 239 -10.85 -12.15 13.99
N GLY A 240 -9.88 -11.45 14.57
CA GLY A 240 -8.62 -12.02 14.97
C GLY A 240 -7.49 -11.75 14.00
N TYR A 241 -7.67 -10.78 13.08
CA TYR A 241 -6.65 -10.29 12.16
C TYR A 241 -6.48 -8.78 12.33
N SER A 242 -5.28 -8.27 12.05
CA SER A 242 -5.09 -6.85 11.71
C SER A 242 -4.99 -6.72 10.21
N VAL A 243 -5.10 -5.51 9.68
CA VAL A 243 -4.99 -5.26 8.24
C VAL A 243 -4.27 -3.94 7.98
N ALA A 244 -3.58 -3.89 6.85
CA ALA A 244 -3.04 -2.69 6.25
C ALA A 244 -3.69 -2.51 4.86
N MET A 245 -4.22 -1.32 4.59
CA MET A 245 -4.91 -0.94 3.35
C MET A 245 -4.32 0.36 2.81
N LEU A 246 -3.28 0.26 1.97
CA LEU A 246 -2.53 1.42 1.53
C LEU A 246 -2.79 1.70 0.03
N PRO A 247 -3.35 2.87 -0.30
CA PRO A 247 -3.59 3.28 -1.69
C PRO A 247 -2.37 4.01 -2.27
N VAL A 248 -2.19 3.92 -3.59
CA VAL A 248 -1.27 4.84 -4.31
C VAL A 248 -1.66 6.28 -3.98
N LYS A 249 -0.66 7.09 -3.59
CA LYS A 249 -0.90 8.45 -3.12
C LYS A 249 -1.05 9.43 -4.28
N ILE A 250 -2.25 9.55 -4.83
CA ILE A 250 -2.57 10.51 -5.90
C ILE A 250 -3.06 11.81 -5.27
N LYS A 251 -2.49 12.95 -5.67
CA LYS A 251 -2.96 14.28 -5.28
C LYS A 251 -4.30 14.58 -5.94
N ASP A 252 -5.23 15.11 -5.17
CA ASP A 252 -6.62 15.38 -5.57
C ASP A 252 -7.35 14.13 -6.09
N GLY A 253 -6.85 12.95 -5.69
CA GLY A 253 -7.41 11.66 -6.10
C GLY A 253 -8.70 11.36 -5.35
N SER A 254 -9.78 11.14 -6.09
CA SER A 254 -11.08 10.74 -5.52
C SER A 254 -11.10 9.27 -5.12
N GLY A 255 -10.18 8.48 -5.67
CA GLY A 255 -9.86 7.13 -5.26
C GLY A 255 -8.46 6.77 -5.72
N GLY A 256 -8.13 5.48 -5.66
CA GLY A 256 -6.88 5.01 -6.24
C GLY A 256 -6.65 3.51 -6.13
N PRO A 257 -5.67 2.98 -6.88
CA PRO A 257 -5.22 1.60 -6.74
C PRO A 257 -4.89 1.28 -5.29
N LEU A 258 -5.42 0.17 -4.78
CA LEU A 258 -5.31 -0.21 -3.38
C LEU A 258 -4.68 -1.58 -3.24
N ARG A 259 -3.70 -1.71 -2.34
CA ARG A 259 -3.19 -3.00 -1.88
C ARG A 259 -3.62 -3.25 -0.45
N ILE A 260 -4.12 -4.46 -0.19
CA ILE A 260 -4.68 -4.87 1.09
C ILE A 260 -4.04 -6.17 1.55
N ILE A 261 -3.48 -6.17 2.77
CA ILE A 261 -2.90 -7.36 3.39
C ILE A 261 -3.41 -7.48 4.81
N ALA A 262 -4.00 -8.63 5.14
CA ALA A 262 -4.41 -8.98 6.50
C ALA A 262 -3.36 -9.86 7.19
N PHE A 263 -3.20 -9.69 8.51
CA PHE A 263 -2.16 -10.30 9.34
C PHE A 263 -2.75 -11.15 10.46
N LYS A 264 -2.34 -12.42 10.51
CA LYS A 264 -2.81 -13.39 11.51
C LYS A 264 -2.15 -13.21 12.87
N THR A 265 -0.86 -12.91 12.93
CA THR A 265 -0.07 -13.08 14.16
C THR A 265 0.22 -11.80 14.93
N VAL A 266 -0.14 -10.64 14.37
CA VAL A 266 0.07 -9.33 15.00
C VAL A 266 -1.21 -8.51 15.16
N GLN A 267 -1.21 -7.66 16.17
CA GLN A 267 -2.13 -6.54 16.32
C GLN A 267 -1.40 -5.26 15.94
N ILE A 268 -2.00 -4.49 15.04
CA ILE A 268 -1.48 -3.22 14.52
C ILE A 268 -2.62 -2.19 14.62
N SER A 269 -2.40 -1.15 15.40
CA SER A 269 -3.34 -0.03 15.56
C SER A 269 -2.56 1.22 16.01
N PRO A 270 -1.71 1.78 15.13
CA PRO A 270 -0.84 2.88 15.48
C PRO A 270 -1.62 4.19 15.70
N ASP A 271 -1.11 5.02 16.58
CA ASP A 271 -1.54 6.41 16.69
C ASP A 271 -0.87 7.27 15.61
N PRO A 272 -1.37 8.50 15.34
CA PRO A 272 -0.75 9.39 14.36
C PRO A 272 0.77 9.58 14.53
N ALA A 273 1.26 9.61 15.77
CA ALA A 273 2.68 9.81 16.08
C ALA A 273 3.56 8.58 15.85
N ASP A 274 2.95 7.40 15.70
CA ASP A 274 3.68 6.14 15.46
C ASP A 274 3.95 5.92 13.96
N VAL A 275 3.43 6.76 13.08
CA VAL A 275 3.44 6.53 11.63
C VAL A 275 4.17 7.64 10.88
N ILE A 276 5.09 7.23 10.01
CA ILE A 276 5.78 8.12 9.08
C ILE A 276 5.34 7.77 7.67
N ASP A 277 4.72 8.71 6.97
CA ASP A 277 4.43 8.58 5.55
C ASP A 277 5.70 8.83 4.75
N LEU A 278 6.21 7.79 4.09
CA LEU A 278 7.43 7.85 3.30
C LEU A 278 7.14 8.00 1.80
N THR A 279 5.98 8.56 1.46
CA THR A 279 5.50 8.69 0.07
C THR A 279 5.18 10.15 -0.30
N TYR A 280 5.72 10.62 -1.43
CA TYR A 280 5.29 11.86 -2.06
C TYR A 280 3.96 11.67 -2.80
N PRO A 281 3.02 12.61 -2.73
CA PRO A 281 1.81 12.54 -3.56
C PRO A 281 2.18 12.73 -5.03
N LEU A 282 1.63 11.88 -5.91
CA LEU A 282 1.75 12.00 -7.36
C LEU A 282 0.82 13.11 -7.87
N ASP A 283 1.36 13.99 -8.70
CA ASP A 283 0.63 15.01 -9.43
C ASP A 283 1.33 15.34 -10.76
N ASN A 284 0.71 16.19 -11.58
CA ASN A 284 1.23 16.54 -12.91
C ASN A 284 2.61 17.24 -12.89
N ASN A 285 3.10 17.66 -11.72
CA ASN A 285 4.43 18.27 -11.55
C ASN A 285 5.46 17.28 -10.99
N THR A 286 5.06 16.03 -10.72
CA THR A 286 5.98 15.00 -10.23
C THR A 286 7.10 14.80 -11.24
N VAL A 287 8.33 14.90 -10.75
CA VAL A 287 9.54 14.81 -11.57
C VAL A 287 9.70 13.38 -12.11
N THR A 288 9.99 13.28 -13.41
CA THR A 288 10.17 12.01 -14.14
C THR A 288 11.58 11.86 -14.67
N TRP A 289 11.95 10.62 -15.01
CA TRP A 289 13.24 10.34 -15.64
C TRP A 289 13.36 11.08 -16.99
N PRO A 290 14.56 11.56 -17.39
CA PRO A 290 14.74 12.18 -18.69
C PRO A 290 14.20 11.31 -19.83
N GLY A 291 13.32 11.87 -20.65
CA GLY A 291 12.66 11.18 -21.78
C GLY A 291 11.37 10.42 -21.44
N SER A 292 11.02 10.24 -20.16
CA SER A 292 9.78 9.57 -19.77
C SER A 292 8.54 10.48 -19.89
N ALA A 293 7.37 9.87 -20.06
CA ALA A 293 6.09 10.56 -19.98
C ALA A 293 5.88 11.20 -18.59
N SER A 294 4.95 12.15 -18.49
CA SER A 294 4.56 12.77 -17.22
C SER A 294 3.38 12.02 -16.58
N PHE A 295 3.19 12.21 -15.28
CA PHE A 295 1.91 11.86 -14.65
C PHE A 295 0.81 12.79 -15.15
N GLU A 296 -0.37 12.23 -15.40
CA GLU A 296 -1.55 12.99 -15.80
C GLU A 296 -2.76 12.55 -14.99
N LEU A 297 -3.34 13.47 -14.22
CA LEU A 297 -4.66 13.30 -13.63
C LEU A 297 -5.73 13.83 -14.59
N LEU A 298 -6.61 12.93 -15.05
CA LEU A 298 -7.70 13.24 -15.97
C LEU A 298 -9.02 13.31 -15.21
N VAL A 299 -9.45 14.53 -14.86
CA VAL A 299 -10.73 14.74 -14.17
C VAL A 299 -11.87 14.35 -15.10
N ARG A 300 -12.60 13.28 -14.75
CA ARG A 300 -13.80 12.84 -15.50
C ARG A 300 -15.04 13.51 -14.96
N ARG A 301 -15.11 13.67 -13.64
CA ARG A 301 -16.19 14.37 -12.98
C ARG A 301 -15.72 15.02 -11.69
N ARG A 302 -16.23 16.21 -11.43
CA ARG A 302 -16.10 16.90 -10.13
C ARG A 302 -17.27 17.85 -9.97
N GLY A 303 -18.38 17.36 -9.42
CA GLY A 303 -19.61 18.14 -9.36
C GLY A 303 -20.84 17.35 -8.97
N TYR A 304 -21.98 18.04 -8.89
CA TYR A 304 -23.25 17.39 -8.60
C TYR A 304 -23.74 16.48 -9.76
N THR A 305 -24.38 15.38 -9.41
CA THR A 305 -24.98 14.39 -10.33
C THR A 305 -26.36 14.01 -9.90
N ARG A 306 -27.12 13.47 -10.85
CA ARG A 306 -28.32 12.71 -10.56
C ARG A 306 -28.02 11.20 -10.46
N LEU A 307 -28.27 10.61 -9.30
CA LEU A 307 -28.30 9.15 -9.08
C LEU A 307 -29.74 8.75 -8.73
N GLY A 308 -30.47 8.21 -9.72
CA GLY A 308 -31.93 8.01 -9.61
C GLY A 308 -32.64 9.33 -9.29
N ASN A 309 -33.37 9.37 -8.18
CA ASN A 309 -34.08 10.57 -7.70
C ASN A 309 -33.24 11.49 -6.80
N ASN A 310 -31.96 11.17 -6.58
CA ASN A 310 -31.09 11.93 -5.68
C ASN A 310 -30.11 12.82 -6.44
N THR A 311 -29.77 13.96 -5.83
CA THR A 311 -28.64 14.79 -6.25
C THR A 311 -27.48 14.60 -5.30
N VAL A 312 -26.35 14.10 -5.81
CA VAL A 312 -25.16 13.79 -5.02
C VAL A 312 -23.93 14.50 -5.58
N TRP A 313 -22.95 14.79 -4.72
CA TRP A 313 -21.60 15.16 -5.20
C TRP A 313 -20.90 13.89 -5.72
N LEU A 314 -20.19 13.98 -6.83
CA LEU A 314 -19.35 12.91 -7.35
C LEU A 314 -18.04 13.48 -7.89
N GLU A 315 -16.93 12.90 -7.44
CA GLU A 315 -15.61 13.07 -8.06
C GLU A 315 -15.18 11.74 -8.66
N SER A 316 -14.65 11.75 -9.88
CA SER A 316 -13.99 10.58 -10.44
C SER A 316 -12.92 11.03 -11.42
N ASN A 317 -11.75 10.41 -11.32
CA ASN A 317 -10.66 10.67 -12.24
C ASN A 317 -10.13 9.36 -12.84
N ASP A 318 -9.43 9.54 -13.95
CA ASP A 318 -8.48 8.56 -14.45
C ASP A 318 -7.08 9.13 -14.26
N PHE A 319 -6.07 8.26 -14.34
CA PHE A 319 -4.70 8.72 -14.41
C PHE A 319 -3.90 7.94 -15.45
N CYS A 320 -2.89 8.61 -16.01
CA CYS A 320 -1.81 8.01 -16.78
C CYS A 320 -0.48 8.30 -16.07
N SER A 321 0.42 7.33 -16.09
CA SER A 321 1.64 7.37 -15.29
C SER A 321 2.71 6.45 -15.90
N PRO A 322 3.98 6.85 -15.95
CA PRO A 322 5.07 5.88 -15.99
C PRO A 322 4.98 4.92 -14.81
N GLU A 323 5.45 3.68 -14.96
CA GLU A 323 5.57 2.73 -13.85
C GLU A 323 6.61 3.21 -12.81
N HIS A 324 7.67 3.86 -13.28
CA HIS A 324 8.83 4.27 -12.49
C HIS A 324 8.81 5.78 -12.19
N ILE A 325 7.88 6.22 -11.34
CA ILE A 325 7.66 7.64 -11.03
C ILE A 325 7.39 7.91 -9.55
N GLY A 326 7.91 9.04 -9.05
CA GLY A 326 7.76 9.45 -7.66
C GLY A 326 8.31 8.37 -6.73
N THR A 327 7.70 8.21 -5.55
CA THR A 327 7.99 7.06 -4.69
C THR A 327 7.44 5.79 -5.34
N HIS A 328 8.33 4.93 -5.84
CA HIS A 328 7.96 3.72 -6.57
C HIS A 328 8.87 2.54 -6.21
N LEU A 329 8.40 1.36 -6.59
CA LEU A 329 9.09 0.09 -6.44
C LEU A 329 9.51 -0.41 -7.82
N ASP A 330 10.78 -0.75 -7.98
CA ASP A 330 11.27 -1.54 -9.10
C ASP A 330 11.12 -3.02 -8.78
N ALA A 331 10.42 -3.73 -9.66
CA ALA A 331 10.38 -5.18 -9.59
C ALA A 331 11.67 -5.76 -10.19
N PRO A 332 12.08 -6.97 -9.77
CA PRO A 332 13.25 -7.64 -10.33
C PRO A 332 13.30 -7.66 -11.87
N ALA A 333 12.14 -7.79 -12.53
CA ALA A 333 12.03 -7.80 -13.98
C ALA A 333 12.46 -6.49 -14.67
N HIS A 334 12.54 -5.36 -13.95
CA HIS A 334 12.97 -4.08 -14.49
C HIS A 334 14.34 -4.18 -15.18
N PHE A 335 15.28 -4.91 -14.57
CA PHE A 335 16.62 -5.10 -15.11
C PHE A 335 17.03 -6.58 -15.25
N ILE A 336 16.24 -7.53 -14.74
CA ILE A 336 16.56 -8.97 -14.77
C ILE A 336 15.54 -9.73 -15.61
N LYS A 337 15.96 -10.13 -16.81
CA LYS A 337 15.13 -10.87 -17.76
C LYS A 337 14.47 -12.09 -17.13
N GLY A 338 13.14 -12.18 -17.23
CA GLY A 338 12.36 -13.32 -16.75
C GLY A 338 12.24 -13.43 -15.23
N SER A 339 12.62 -12.39 -14.49
CA SER A 339 12.42 -12.32 -13.03
C SER A 339 11.01 -11.84 -12.67
N TRP A 340 10.79 -11.59 -11.38
CA TRP A 340 9.48 -11.17 -10.88
C TRP A 340 9.07 -9.80 -11.40
N ARG A 341 7.87 -9.75 -11.98
CA ARG A 341 7.10 -8.53 -12.20
C ARG A 341 6.30 -8.16 -10.95
N ILE A 342 5.76 -6.95 -10.93
CA ILE A 342 5.07 -6.36 -9.77
C ILE A 342 3.99 -7.28 -9.16
N HIS A 343 3.15 -7.92 -9.97
CA HIS A 343 2.08 -8.83 -9.51
C HIS A 343 2.59 -10.20 -9.01
N GLN A 344 3.86 -10.52 -9.23
CA GLN A 344 4.49 -11.79 -8.83
C GLN A 344 5.28 -11.66 -7.53
N ILE A 345 5.47 -10.44 -7.01
CA ILE A 345 6.19 -10.19 -5.77
C ILE A 345 5.41 -10.82 -4.61
N PRO A 346 6.01 -11.74 -3.82
CA PRO A 346 5.32 -12.35 -2.70
C PRO A 346 4.95 -11.32 -1.64
N ALA A 347 3.68 -11.24 -1.27
CA ALA A 347 3.17 -10.19 -0.39
C ALA A 347 3.86 -10.12 1.00
N HIS A 348 4.46 -11.22 1.48
CA HIS A 348 5.16 -11.25 2.77
C HIS A 348 6.54 -10.56 2.73
N THR A 349 7.12 -10.37 1.54
CA THR A 349 8.40 -9.65 1.38
C THR A 349 8.21 -8.14 1.29
N LEU A 350 6.97 -7.64 1.37
CA LEU A 350 6.64 -6.21 1.34
C LEU A 350 6.72 -5.54 2.71
N ILE A 351 6.99 -6.31 3.77
CA ILE A 351 6.91 -5.85 5.15
C ILE A 351 8.10 -6.39 5.93
N GLY A 352 8.81 -5.48 6.58
CA GLY A 352 9.94 -5.86 7.43
C GLY A 352 10.55 -4.67 8.16
N PRO A 353 11.53 -4.94 9.04
CA PRO A 353 12.27 -3.91 9.75
C PRO A 353 12.76 -2.78 8.83
N ALA A 354 12.49 -1.53 9.19
CA ALA A 354 13.05 -0.38 8.51
C ALA A 354 14.33 0.06 9.23
N ILE A 355 15.44 0.16 8.49
CA ILE A 355 16.67 0.79 9.00
C ILE A 355 17.11 1.92 8.09
N ARG A 356 17.71 2.96 8.67
CA ARG A 356 18.21 4.14 7.93
C ARG A 356 19.72 4.28 8.09
N VAL A 357 20.44 4.23 6.98
CA VAL A 357 21.88 4.53 6.89
C VAL A 357 22.05 5.93 6.34
N ASP A 358 22.70 6.80 7.11
CA ASP A 358 22.81 8.23 6.80
C ASP A 358 24.16 8.55 6.12
N ILE A 359 24.11 9.03 4.88
CA ILE A 359 25.25 9.58 4.15
C ILE A 359 25.05 11.06 3.78
N SER A 360 24.07 11.74 4.39
CA SER A 360 23.65 13.10 4.00
C SER A 360 24.78 14.12 4.05
N LYS A 361 25.70 13.99 5.02
CA LYS A 361 26.91 14.83 5.10
C LYS A 361 27.86 14.62 3.92
N LYS A 362 27.96 13.39 3.38
CA LYS A 362 28.75 13.11 2.17
C LYS A 362 28.06 13.70 0.95
N ALA A 363 26.76 13.42 0.80
CA ALA A 363 25.94 13.89 -0.32
C ALA A 363 25.84 15.43 -0.39
N ALA A 364 25.88 16.13 0.75
CA ALA A 364 25.90 17.59 0.78
C ALA A 364 27.17 18.20 0.16
N ASN A 365 28.30 17.48 0.19
CA ASN A 365 29.58 17.94 -0.34
C ASN A 365 29.90 17.35 -1.72
N ASN A 366 29.25 16.24 -2.09
CA ASN A 366 29.42 15.58 -3.37
C ASN A 366 28.06 15.03 -3.84
N PRO A 367 27.46 15.58 -4.91
CA PRO A 367 26.18 15.10 -5.44
C PRO A 367 26.27 13.64 -5.91
N ASP A 368 27.46 13.13 -6.22
CA ASP A 368 27.71 11.76 -6.68
C ASP A 368 28.20 10.84 -5.54
N ALA A 369 27.93 11.22 -4.28
CA ALA A 369 28.31 10.41 -3.12
C ALA A 369 27.62 9.04 -3.13
N VAL A 370 28.38 8.01 -2.80
CA VAL A 370 27.87 6.65 -2.66
C VAL A 370 27.89 6.16 -1.22
N LEU A 371 26.89 5.35 -0.84
CA LEU A 371 26.92 4.54 0.37
C LEU A 371 27.86 3.35 0.13
N THR A 372 28.83 3.19 1.02
CA THR A 372 29.90 2.19 0.91
C THR A 372 29.74 1.04 1.91
N VAL A 373 30.48 -0.06 1.70
CA VAL A 373 30.58 -1.16 2.68
C VAL A 373 31.03 -0.67 4.06
N LYS A 374 31.89 0.34 4.11
CA LYS A 374 32.34 0.94 5.38
C LYS A 374 31.17 1.59 6.11
N ASP A 375 30.33 2.34 5.41
CA ASP A 375 29.16 3.01 6.01
C ASP A 375 28.20 1.99 6.63
N LEU A 376 27.99 0.85 5.96
CA LEU A 376 27.17 -0.25 6.48
C LEU A 376 27.76 -0.86 7.75
N ARG A 377 29.08 -1.10 7.77
CA ARG A 377 29.77 -1.66 8.93
C ARG A 377 29.80 -0.70 10.11
N ASP A 378 30.03 0.59 9.85
CA ASP A 378 29.98 1.64 10.87
C ASP A 378 28.56 1.73 11.45
N TRP A 379 27.53 1.70 10.60
CA TRP A 379 26.14 1.68 11.04
C TRP A 379 25.84 0.47 11.94
N GLU A 380 26.32 -0.73 11.57
CA GLU A 380 26.13 -1.93 12.38
C GLU A 380 26.92 -1.93 13.68
N TYR A 381 28.07 -1.28 13.71
CA TYR A 381 28.85 -1.08 14.93
C TYR A 381 28.06 -0.24 15.94
N GLU A 382 27.34 0.79 15.47
CA GLU A 382 26.54 1.68 16.31
C GLU A 382 25.16 1.12 16.68
N ASN A 383 24.49 0.44 15.74
CA ASN A 383 23.07 0.09 15.84
C ASN A 383 22.81 -1.42 16.00
N GLY A 384 23.88 -2.23 15.95
CA GLY A 384 23.79 -3.68 15.88
C GLY A 384 23.63 -4.19 14.44
N ARG A 385 23.74 -5.51 14.27
CA ARG A 385 23.65 -6.16 12.95
C ARG A 385 22.32 -5.79 12.25
N ILE A 386 22.40 -5.51 10.95
CA ILE A 386 21.21 -5.32 10.10
C ILE A 386 20.29 -6.54 10.27
N PRO A 387 19.03 -6.34 10.69
CA PRO A 387 18.11 -7.44 10.94
C PRO A 387 17.81 -8.27 9.69
N ASP A 388 17.51 -9.55 9.90
CA ASP A 388 16.91 -10.35 8.84
C ASP A 388 15.55 -9.73 8.44
N ASN A 389 15.24 -9.86 7.15
CA ASN A 389 14.13 -9.26 6.44
C ASN A 389 14.06 -7.73 6.51
N ALA A 390 15.16 -7.04 6.76
CA ALA A 390 15.16 -5.58 6.79
C ALA A 390 14.98 -4.96 5.40
N MET A 391 14.34 -3.79 5.38
CA MET A 391 14.38 -2.79 4.33
C MET A 391 15.46 -1.76 4.70
N VAL A 392 16.50 -1.68 3.88
CA VAL A 392 17.66 -0.80 4.12
C VAL A 392 17.50 0.51 3.36
N PHE A 393 17.21 1.59 4.07
CA PHE A 393 17.08 2.91 3.47
C PHE A 393 18.41 3.68 3.53
N LEU A 394 18.91 4.09 2.38
CA LEU A 394 19.94 5.10 2.24
C LEU A 394 19.29 6.48 2.37
N TYR A 395 19.71 7.24 3.36
CA TYR A 395 19.33 8.64 3.52
C TYR A 395 20.48 9.54 3.12
N SER A 396 20.25 10.32 2.06
CA SER A 396 21.22 11.27 1.51
C SER A 396 20.81 12.72 1.69
N GLY A 397 19.58 12.99 2.11
CA GLY A 397 19.01 14.34 2.17
C GLY A 397 18.66 14.91 0.79
N TRP A 398 18.66 14.08 -0.26
CA TRP A 398 18.38 14.49 -1.65
C TRP A 398 16.91 14.81 -1.88
N GLY A 399 16.01 14.24 -1.06
CA GLY A 399 14.56 14.46 -1.17
C GLY A 399 14.15 15.94 -1.12
N LYS A 400 14.98 16.83 -0.55
CA LYS A 400 14.74 18.29 -0.56
C LYS A 400 14.68 18.91 -1.97
N TYR A 401 15.22 18.23 -2.98
CA TYR A 401 15.22 18.69 -4.37
C TYR A 401 14.08 18.10 -5.21
N VAL A 402 13.24 17.21 -4.67
CA VAL A 402 12.23 16.45 -5.43
C VAL A 402 11.28 17.32 -6.28
N ASN A 403 11.04 18.57 -5.87
CA ASN A 403 10.18 19.52 -6.59
C ASN A 403 10.96 20.49 -7.50
N ASN A 404 12.25 20.24 -7.73
CA ASN A 404 13.11 21.05 -8.60
C ASN A 404 13.94 20.11 -9.49
N TYR A 405 13.49 19.95 -10.74
CA TYR A 405 14.10 19.06 -11.72
C TYR A 405 15.61 19.22 -11.83
N GLU A 406 16.08 20.44 -12.04
CA GLU A 406 17.50 20.73 -12.27
C GLU A 406 18.34 20.38 -11.05
N LYS A 407 17.88 20.70 -9.84
CA LYS A 407 18.59 20.33 -8.61
C LYS A 407 18.49 18.85 -8.29
N TYR A 408 17.39 18.20 -8.64
CA TYR A 408 17.17 16.78 -8.36
C TYR A 408 18.01 15.88 -9.26
N PHE A 409 18.16 16.26 -10.53
CA PHE A 409 18.94 15.52 -11.51
C PHE A 409 20.34 16.08 -11.76
N GLY A 410 20.67 17.29 -11.30
CA GLY A 410 21.94 17.94 -11.62
C GLY A 410 22.10 18.36 -13.09
N THR A 411 21.00 18.42 -13.85
CA THR A 411 21.00 18.80 -15.27
C THR A 411 19.70 19.46 -15.70
N THR A 412 19.76 20.31 -16.71
CA THR A 412 18.58 20.89 -17.38
C THR A 412 18.09 20.03 -18.54
N ASN A 413 18.84 18.99 -18.94
CA ASN A 413 18.45 18.10 -20.03
C ASN A 413 17.31 17.17 -19.57
N ARG A 414 16.13 17.36 -20.19
CA ARG A 414 14.90 16.59 -19.89
C ARG A 414 14.65 15.40 -20.81
N THR A 415 15.49 15.21 -21.83
CA THR A 415 15.24 14.20 -22.87
C THR A 415 16.21 13.04 -22.78
N HIS A 416 17.47 13.28 -22.39
CA HIS A 416 18.50 12.27 -22.32
C HIS A 416 19.25 12.37 -21.00
N TRP A 417 19.48 11.22 -20.37
CA TRP A 417 20.30 11.10 -19.17
C TRP A 417 21.77 10.78 -19.48
N LYS A 418 22.11 10.53 -20.75
CA LYS A 418 23.47 10.34 -21.25
C LYS A 418 23.76 11.29 -22.41
N ASN A 419 25.03 11.63 -22.61
CA ASN A 419 25.50 12.28 -23.84
C ASN A 419 25.82 11.26 -24.95
N ASP A 420 26.18 11.76 -26.13
CA ASP A 420 26.51 10.94 -27.31
C ASP A 420 27.74 10.04 -27.11
N GLN A 421 28.58 10.33 -26.10
CA GLN A 421 29.74 9.52 -25.71
C GLN A 421 29.38 8.47 -24.64
N GLY A 422 28.10 8.36 -24.26
CA GLY A 422 27.62 7.41 -23.27
C GLY A 422 27.88 7.81 -21.81
N GLN A 423 28.35 9.03 -21.55
CA GLN A 423 28.58 9.53 -20.19
C GLN A 423 27.27 10.03 -19.58
N ALA A 424 27.07 9.79 -18.28
CA ALA A 424 25.90 10.24 -17.56
C ALA A 424 25.88 11.77 -17.42
N LEU A 425 24.72 12.38 -17.66
CA LEU A 425 24.44 13.80 -17.48
C LEU A 425 23.83 14.12 -16.12
N VAL A 426 23.43 13.11 -15.35
CA VAL A 426 22.67 13.26 -14.10
C VAL A 426 23.58 13.07 -12.88
N HIS A 427 23.30 13.81 -11.81
CA HIS A 427 24.07 13.83 -10.57
C HIS A 427 23.14 13.73 -9.37
N PHE A 428 23.23 12.61 -8.65
CA PHE A 428 22.53 12.35 -7.40
C PHE A 428 23.17 11.14 -6.69
N PRO A 429 23.05 11.05 -5.35
CA PRO A 429 23.71 10.03 -4.57
C PRO A 429 23.00 8.68 -4.68
N GLY A 430 23.69 7.60 -4.34
CA GLY A 430 23.14 6.23 -4.39
C GLY A 430 24.00 5.20 -3.65
N PHE A 431 23.74 3.93 -3.86
CA PHE A 431 24.57 2.83 -3.35
C PHE A 431 25.80 2.64 -4.24
N SER A 432 26.94 2.23 -3.65
CA SER A 432 28.03 1.66 -4.44
C SER A 432 27.69 0.22 -4.84
N GLY A 433 28.22 -0.25 -5.97
CA GLY A 433 28.06 -1.64 -6.40
C GLY A 433 28.59 -2.62 -5.35
N GLU A 434 29.74 -2.33 -4.74
CA GLU A 434 30.31 -3.20 -3.69
C GLU A 434 29.44 -3.23 -2.42
N ALA A 435 28.80 -2.11 -2.06
CA ALA A 435 27.88 -2.07 -0.93
C ALA A 435 26.62 -2.90 -1.21
N ALA A 436 26.10 -2.84 -2.43
CA ALA A 436 24.95 -3.63 -2.87
C ALA A 436 25.27 -5.13 -2.84
N GLU A 437 26.37 -5.55 -3.45
CA GLU A 437 26.84 -6.94 -3.42
C GLU A 437 27.12 -7.42 -1.99
N TRP A 438 27.72 -6.57 -1.15
CA TRP A 438 27.97 -6.92 0.24
C TRP A 438 26.66 -7.16 1.00
N LEU A 439 25.65 -6.31 0.83
CA LEU A 439 24.32 -6.52 1.45
C LEU A 439 23.71 -7.83 1.00
N VAL A 440 23.67 -8.09 -0.31
CA VAL A 440 23.13 -9.32 -0.91
C VAL A 440 23.83 -10.57 -0.36
N ASN A 441 25.16 -10.54 -0.29
CA ASN A 441 25.95 -11.71 0.08
C ASN A 441 26.03 -11.95 1.59
N ASN A 442 25.86 -10.90 2.41
CA ASN A 442 26.14 -10.98 3.84
C ASN A 442 24.91 -10.76 4.73
N ARG A 443 23.78 -10.26 4.19
CA ARG A 443 22.55 -9.99 4.97
C ARG A 443 21.35 -10.58 4.26
N LYS A 444 20.34 -10.97 5.04
CA LYS A 444 19.07 -11.49 4.54
C LYS A 444 18.02 -10.38 4.50
N ILE A 445 18.28 -9.34 3.73
CA ILE A 445 17.34 -8.23 3.56
C ILE A 445 16.21 -8.60 2.61
N ILE A 446 15.11 -7.85 2.63
CA ILE A 446 14.02 -7.96 1.62
C ILE A 446 14.11 -6.89 0.55
N GLY A 447 14.84 -5.79 0.81
CA GLY A 447 14.95 -4.70 -0.13
C GLY A 447 15.78 -3.53 0.38
N VAL A 448 15.91 -2.55 -0.49
CA VAL A 448 16.56 -1.27 -0.23
C VAL A 448 15.67 -0.11 -0.67
N GLY A 449 15.98 1.08 -0.18
CA GLY A 449 15.39 2.31 -0.71
C GLY A 449 16.29 3.52 -0.58
N THR A 450 16.02 4.58 -1.34
CA THR A 450 16.75 5.85 -1.30
C THR A 450 15.80 7.04 -1.39
N ASP A 451 16.18 8.19 -0.82
CA ASP A 451 15.49 9.47 -1.05
C ASP A 451 15.95 10.19 -2.34
N ALA A 452 16.92 9.62 -3.05
CA ALA A 452 17.38 10.10 -4.36
C ALA A 452 16.55 9.49 -5.51
N ARG A 453 16.81 9.96 -6.73
CA ARG A 453 16.08 9.49 -7.91
C ARG A 453 16.33 8.02 -8.18
N SER A 454 17.48 7.47 -7.82
CA SER A 454 17.77 6.06 -8.07
C SER A 454 18.60 5.36 -7.02
N VAL A 455 18.47 4.04 -6.89
CA VAL A 455 19.32 3.23 -6.00
C VAL A 455 20.79 3.26 -6.42
N ASP A 456 21.08 3.46 -7.70
CA ASP A 456 22.44 3.77 -8.17
C ASP A 456 22.70 5.29 -8.10
N ALA A 457 23.96 5.69 -7.93
CA ALA A 457 24.33 7.10 -8.08
C ALA A 457 24.19 7.54 -9.56
N GLY A 458 23.84 8.81 -9.78
CA GLY A 458 23.51 9.34 -11.12
C GLY A 458 24.62 9.20 -12.15
N GLN A 459 25.88 9.22 -11.71
CA GLN A 459 27.05 9.06 -12.58
C GLN A 459 27.32 7.59 -12.98
N THR A 460 26.56 6.62 -12.47
CA THR A 460 26.79 5.21 -12.73
C THR A 460 25.98 4.72 -13.93
N THR A 461 26.64 4.46 -15.06
CA THR A 461 25.97 3.99 -16.29
C THR A 461 25.82 2.47 -16.38
N SER A 462 26.56 1.72 -15.56
CA SER A 462 26.51 0.25 -15.45
C SER A 462 25.49 -0.26 -14.43
N LEU A 463 24.84 0.63 -13.68
CA LEU A 463 23.77 0.33 -12.71
C LEU A 463 24.02 -0.92 -11.80
N PRO A 464 25.23 -1.06 -11.22
CA PRO A 464 25.62 -2.26 -10.49
C PRO A 464 24.75 -2.49 -9.24
N ALA A 465 24.23 -1.44 -8.60
CA ALA A 465 23.37 -1.62 -7.43
C ALA A 465 22.03 -2.24 -7.83
N HIS A 466 21.37 -1.75 -8.89
CA HIS A 466 20.17 -2.39 -9.42
C HIS A 466 20.42 -3.85 -9.78
N VAL A 467 21.49 -4.14 -10.53
CA VAL A 467 21.82 -5.51 -10.96
C VAL A 467 21.98 -6.43 -9.75
N ALA A 468 22.71 -5.99 -8.74
CA ALA A 468 22.92 -6.77 -7.52
C ALA A 468 21.61 -7.01 -6.76
N PHE A 469 20.83 -5.96 -6.48
CA PHE A 469 19.61 -6.07 -5.69
C PHE A 469 18.50 -6.82 -6.43
N LEU A 470 18.19 -6.42 -7.65
CA LEU A 470 17.14 -7.04 -8.46
C LEU A 470 17.52 -8.46 -8.89
N GLY A 471 18.80 -8.72 -9.14
CA GLY A 471 19.34 -10.06 -9.43
C GLY A 471 19.13 -11.04 -8.26
N ALA A 472 19.21 -10.53 -7.03
CA ALA A 472 18.89 -11.27 -5.81
C ALA A 472 17.39 -11.29 -5.47
N LYS A 473 16.51 -10.80 -6.37
CA LYS A 473 15.07 -10.64 -6.16
C LYS A 473 14.69 -9.80 -4.94
N LEU A 474 15.53 -8.81 -4.62
CA LEU A 474 15.23 -7.82 -3.59
C LEU A 474 14.41 -6.67 -4.17
N LEU A 475 13.64 -6.01 -3.30
CA LEU A 475 12.90 -4.80 -3.66
C LEU A 475 13.85 -3.61 -3.76
N ALA A 476 13.66 -2.74 -4.75
CA ALA A 476 14.38 -1.47 -4.86
C ALA A 476 13.38 -0.31 -4.90
N LEU A 477 13.50 0.61 -3.94
CA LEU A 477 12.61 1.76 -3.78
C LEU A 477 13.35 3.06 -4.08
N GLU A 478 12.77 3.90 -4.91
CA GLU A 478 13.36 5.17 -5.31
C GLU A 478 12.48 6.36 -4.90
N SER A 479 13.10 7.53 -4.75
CA SER A 479 12.43 8.78 -4.35
C SER A 479 11.56 8.65 -3.10
N VAL A 480 12.08 7.98 -2.07
CA VAL A 480 11.40 7.78 -0.78
C VAL A 480 11.31 9.10 -0.01
N ALA A 481 10.11 9.48 0.40
CA ALA A 481 9.88 10.73 1.12
C ALA A 481 10.26 10.61 2.60
N ASN A 482 10.53 11.75 3.24
CA ASN A 482 10.61 11.89 4.70
C ASN A 482 11.60 10.94 5.42
N LEU A 483 12.65 10.44 4.74
CA LEU A 483 13.68 9.61 5.38
C LEU A 483 14.44 10.37 6.49
N ASP A 484 14.44 11.70 6.48
CA ASP A 484 14.96 12.54 7.56
C ASP A 484 14.25 12.28 8.90
N LYS A 485 12.97 11.87 8.86
CA LYS A 485 12.13 11.58 10.03
C LYS A 485 12.27 10.13 10.52
N LEU A 486 12.78 9.22 9.70
CA LEU A 486 12.97 7.81 10.07
C LEU A 486 14.22 7.67 10.96
N PRO A 487 14.13 7.20 12.20
CA PRO A 487 15.32 6.93 13.01
C PRO A 487 16.15 5.78 12.44
N PRO A 488 17.40 5.57 12.90
CA PRO A 488 18.24 4.47 12.43
C PRO A 488 17.56 3.09 12.54
N THR A 489 16.80 2.85 13.61
CA THR A 489 16.07 1.59 13.88
C THR A 489 14.72 1.86 14.57
N GLY A 490 13.95 0.79 14.86
CA GLY A 490 12.75 0.86 15.70
C GLY A 490 11.42 1.02 14.94
N TYR A 491 11.44 0.90 13.62
CA TYR A 491 10.27 0.97 12.75
C TYR A 491 10.18 -0.26 11.85
N THR A 492 8.98 -0.54 11.34
CA THR A 492 8.68 -1.56 10.32
C THR A 492 8.12 -0.85 9.09
N ALA A 493 8.69 -1.13 7.92
CA ALA A 493 8.23 -0.61 6.65
C ALA A 493 7.10 -1.47 6.08
N PHE A 494 6.13 -0.82 5.45
CA PHE A 494 5.04 -1.42 4.68
C PHE A 494 5.11 -0.85 3.26
N VAL A 495 5.53 -1.68 2.30
CA VAL A 495 5.77 -1.33 0.89
C VAL A 495 4.59 -1.78 0.03
N PHE A 496 3.61 -0.91 -0.21
CA PHE A 496 2.35 -1.30 -0.84
C PHE A 496 2.25 -0.67 -2.22
N HIS A 497 2.68 -1.42 -3.23
CA HIS A 497 2.71 -1.01 -4.63
C HIS A 497 1.38 -1.25 -5.33
N MET A 498 1.08 -0.49 -6.39
CA MET A 498 0.00 -0.84 -7.31
C MET A 498 0.27 -2.21 -7.93
N VAL A 499 -0.76 -3.05 -8.03
CA VAL A 499 -0.61 -4.42 -8.50
C VAL A 499 -1.24 -4.59 -9.87
N HIS A 500 -0.40 -4.62 -10.90
CA HIS A 500 -0.82 -4.88 -12.28
C HIS A 500 0.01 -5.98 -12.94
N VAL A 501 -0.64 -6.65 -13.89
CA VAL A 501 0.00 -7.65 -14.75
C VAL A 501 1.02 -6.96 -15.64
N ASP A 502 2.11 -7.66 -15.91
CA ASP A 502 3.17 -7.21 -16.83
C ASP A 502 4.00 -5.98 -16.45
N GLY A 503 3.87 -5.47 -15.22
CA GLY A 503 4.66 -4.34 -14.71
C GLY A 503 6.09 -4.66 -14.26
N SER A 504 7.05 -3.88 -14.74
CA SER A 504 8.45 -3.87 -14.28
C SER A 504 8.67 -2.98 -13.06
N GLY A 505 7.78 -2.03 -12.81
CA GLY A 505 7.74 -1.23 -11.60
C GLY A 505 6.32 -0.74 -11.32
N ALA A 506 6.14 -0.06 -10.20
CA ALA A 506 4.87 0.61 -9.91
C ALA A 506 5.00 1.74 -8.89
N PRO A 507 4.18 2.80 -9.01
CA PRO A 507 3.90 3.73 -7.92
C PRO A 507 3.58 2.98 -6.63
N THR A 508 4.18 3.44 -5.52
CA THR A 508 4.15 2.70 -4.27
C THR A 508 3.81 3.57 -3.08
N ARG A 509 2.87 3.11 -2.25
CA ARG A 509 2.61 3.69 -0.94
C ARG A 509 3.50 3.02 0.10
N LEU A 510 4.50 3.77 0.54
CA LEU A 510 5.43 3.37 1.58
C LEU A 510 5.12 4.10 2.88
N VAL A 511 4.94 3.33 3.94
CA VAL A 511 4.71 3.84 5.30
C VAL A 511 5.58 3.08 6.29
N ALA A 512 6.18 3.79 7.24
CA ALA A 512 6.88 3.19 8.37
C ALA A 512 6.05 3.32 9.65
N VAL A 513 5.89 2.22 10.38
CA VAL A 513 5.16 2.14 11.65
C VAL A 513 6.14 1.81 12.77
N LYS A 514 6.09 2.57 13.86
CA LYS A 514 6.93 2.34 15.04
C LYS A 514 6.67 0.94 15.62
N ASN A 515 7.72 0.21 15.95
CA ASN A 515 7.60 -1.19 16.39
C ASN A 515 6.77 -1.35 17.67
N SER A 516 6.72 -0.32 18.54
CA SER A 516 5.87 -0.32 19.74
C SER A 516 4.37 -0.37 19.44
N ALA A 517 3.94 0.03 18.25
CA ALA A 517 2.55 -0.04 17.79
C ALA A 517 2.19 -1.41 17.18
N ILE A 518 3.15 -2.35 17.11
CA ILE A 518 2.98 -3.70 16.57
C ILE A 518 3.15 -4.71 17.70
N SER A 519 2.11 -5.47 18.00
CA SER A 519 2.10 -6.44 19.12
C SER A 519 1.86 -7.86 18.65
N LEU A 520 2.79 -8.79 18.95
CA LEU A 520 2.59 -10.22 18.69
C LEU A 520 1.43 -10.79 19.54
N LYS A 521 0.49 -11.51 18.91
CA LYS A 521 -0.70 -12.06 19.60
C LYS A 521 -0.35 -13.12 20.65
N TYR A 522 0.65 -13.96 20.40
CA TYR A 522 1.08 -14.99 21.35
C TYR A 522 1.64 -14.38 22.65
N HIS A 523 2.24 -13.19 22.59
CA HIS A 523 2.75 -12.48 23.77
C HIS A 523 1.63 -11.98 24.68
N ASN A 524 0.49 -11.59 24.11
CA ASN A 524 -0.68 -11.14 24.87
C ASN A 524 -1.33 -12.28 25.67
N ILE A 525 -1.25 -13.53 25.19
CA ILE A 525 -1.71 -14.71 25.92
C ILE A 525 -0.77 -15.02 27.08
N VAL A 526 0.55 -14.99 26.86
CA VAL A 526 1.55 -15.22 27.90
C VAL A 526 1.50 -14.13 28.98
N LYS A 527 1.44 -12.84 28.61
CA LYS A 527 1.24 -11.73 29.56
C LYS A 527 -0.05 -11.90 30.39
N LYS A 528 -1.18 -12.26 29.76
CA LYS A 528 -2.45 -12.51 30.48
C LYS A 528 -2.36 -13.74 31.40
N MET A 529 -1.69 -14.81 31.00
CA MET A 529 -1.48 -16.00 31.82
C MET A 529 -0.59 -15.70 33.03
N TYR A 530 0.50 -14.94 32.85
CA TYR A 530 1.36 -14.53 33.95
C TYR A 530 0.67 -13.54 34.89
N ALA A 531 -0.05 -12.53 34.37
CA ALA A 531 -0.83 -11.60 35.20
C ALA A 531 -1.87 -12.34 36.05
N ARG A 532 -2.58 -13.33 35.48
CA ARG A 532 -3.50 -14.20 36.24
C ARG A 532 -2.78 -15.05 37.28
N LYS A 533 -1.62 -15.62 36.96
CA LYS A 533 -0.80 -16.43 37.88
C LYS A 533 -0.27 -15.60 39.06
N TYR A 534 0.10 -14.34 38.83
CA TYR A 534 0.52 -13.43 39.89
C TYR A 534 -0.66 -12.93 40.74
N SER A 535 -1.83 -12.62 40.15
CA SER A 535 -3.02 -12.25 40.95
C SER A 535 -3.48 -13.38 41.88
N ARG A 536 -3.46 -14.64 41.43
CA ARG A 536 -3.76 -15.82 42.25
C ARG A 536 -2.69 -16.14 43.30
N LYS A 537 -1.44 -15.72 43.08
CA LYS A 537 -0.35 -15.90 44.06
C LYS A 537 -0.39 -14.84 45.15
N TYR A 538 -0.90 -13.63 44.86
CA TYR A 538 -1.16 -12.59 45.85
C TYR A 538 -2.44 -12.85 46.65
N SER A 539 -3.52 -13.36 46.03
CA SER A 539 -4.75 -13.71 46.75
C SER A 539 -4.62 -14.92 47.69
N ARG A 540 -3.55 -15.72 47.56
CA ARG A 540 -3.23 -16.83 48.49
C ARG A 540 -2.20 -16.44 49.56
N ARG A 541 -1.59 -15.26 49.46
CA ARG A 541 -0.58 -14.76 50.42
C ARG A 541 -1.12 -13.66 51.34
N PHE A 542 -2.22 -13.03 50.97
CA PHE A 542 -3.00 -12.15 51.82
C PHE A 542 -4.44 -12.67 51.81
N GLY A 543 -4.79 -13.42 52.85
CA GLY A 543 -6.16 -13.83 53.08
C GLY A 543 -7.03 -12.61 53.35
N PHE A 544 -8.08 -12.48 52.54
CA PHE A 544 -9.37 -11.93 52.95
C PHE A 544 -10.40 -13.03 52.72
#